data_AF-A0AAJ2VPC1-F1
#
_entry.id   AF-A0AAJ2VPC1-F1
#
_cell.length_a   1.000
_cell.length_b   1.000
_cell.length_c   1.000
_cell.angle_alpha   90.00
_cell.angle_beta   90.00
_cell.angle_gamma   90.00
#
_symmetry.space_group_name_H-M   'P 1'
#
loop_
_entity.id
_entity.type
_entity.pdbx_description
1 polymer ?
#
loop_
_entity_poly.entity_id
_entity_poly.type
_entity_poly.pdbx_seq_one_letter_code
_entity_poly.pdbx_strand_id
1 'polypeptide(L)' 'MHNKPRYQKRYSREERLTAIVWLCHPCHKHIHRLYSERELADRFASLEALMSDDDIRAFVDWLATKPAGFKPKSPVRKRR' A
#
# COMPACT_ATOMS: atom_id res chain seq x y z
N MET A 1 11.63 6.49 4.88
CA MET A 1 11.59 5.12 5.44
C MET A 1 12.80 4.25 5.09
N HIS A 2 13.25 4.21 3.83
CA HIS A 2 14.23 3.25 3.29
C HIS A 2 15.67 3.32 3.84
N ASN A 3 16.07 4.42 4.49
CA ASN A 3 17.41 4.59 5.07
C ASN A 3 17.51 4.22 6.55
N LYS A 4 16.46 3.69 7.19
CA LYS A 4 16.55 3.26 8.59
C LYS A 4 17.43 2.00 8.71
N PRO A 5 18.30 1.88 9.74
CA PRO A 5 19.23 0.75 9.89
C PRO A 5 18.56 -0.63 9.83
N ARG A 6 17.34 -0.74 10.36
CA ARG A 6 16.56 -1.99 10.34
C ARG A 6 16.24 -2.50 8.93
N TYR A 7 16.03 -1.61 7.96
CA TYR A 7 15.73 -2.00 6.58
C TYR A 7 17.00 -2.24 5.78
N GLN A 8 18.08 -1.50 6.07
CA GLN A 8 19.40 -1.72 5.46
C GLN A 8 19.96 -3.12 5.74
N LYS A 9 19.66 -3.69 6.91
CA LYS A 9 20.07 -5.06 7.27
C LYS A 9 19.24 -6.15 6.60
N ARG A 10 17.99 -5.87 6.22
CA ARG A 10 17.04 -6.84 5.69
C ARG A 10 17.02 -6.90 4.16
N TYR A 11 17.30 -5.77 3.51
CA TYR A 11 17.19 -5.61 2.07
C TYR A 11 18.45 -4.96 1.52
N SER A 12 18.90 -5.43 0.36
CA SER A 12 20.02 -4.85 -0.37
C SER A 12 19.75 -3.38 -0.69
N ARG A 13 20.81 -2.64 -1.06
CA ARG A 13 20.65 -1.25 -1.48
C ARG A 13 19.77 -1.13 -2.72
N GLU A 14 19.92 -2.06 -3.68
CA GLU A 14 19.14 -2.07 -4.91
C GLU A 14 17.66 -2.28 -4.61
N GLU A 15 17.30 -3.36 -3.90
CA GLU A 15 15.90 -3.66 -3.55
C GLU A 15 15.22 -2.49 -2.84
N ARG A 16 15.91 -1.83 -1.89
CA ARG A 16 15.32 -0.67 -1.18
C ARG A 16 15.05 0.54 -2.07
N LEU A 17 15.71 0.64 -3.21
CA LEU A 17 15.57 1.74 -4.16
C LEU A 17 14.61 1.40 -5.31
N THR A 18 14.47 0.12 -5.65
CA THR A 18 13.72 -0.32 -6.84
C THR A 18 12.43 -1.06 -6.53
N ALA A 19 12.21 -1.55 -5.30
CA ALA A 19 10.97 -2.19 -4.89
C ALA A 19 9.84 -1.17 -4.72
N ILE A 20 9.37 -0.62 -5.84
CA ILE A 20 8.33 0.38 -5.95
C ILE A 20 7.24 -0.18 -6.87
N VAL A 21 6.00 -0.18 -6.38
CA VAL A 21 4.83 -0.51 -7.18
C VAL A 21 4.08 0.77 -7.57
N TRP A 22 3.70 0.86 -8.83
CA TRP A 22 2.86 1.96 -9.33
C TRP A 22 1.40 1.63 -9.09
N LEU A 23 0.73 2.44 -8.27
CA LEU A 23 -0.67 2.26 -7.92
C LEU A 23 -1.49 3.45 -8.38
N CYS A 24 -2.74 3.21 -8.78
CA CYS A 24 -3.68 4.28 -9.03
C CYS A 24 -3.97 5.04 -7.72
N HIS A 25 -4.36 6.31 -7.83
CA HIS A 25 -4.60 7.17 -6.67
C HIS A 25 -5.61 6.59 -5.66
N PRO A 26 -6.75 5.98 -6.07
CA PRO A 26 -7.66 5.30 -5.15
C PRO A 26 -7.00 4.17 -4.34
N CYS A 27 -6.26 3.27 -5.00
CA CYS A 27 -5.59 2.14 -4.34
C CYS A 27 -4.51 2.63 -3.38
N HIS A 28 -3.66 3.56 -3.81
CA HIS A 28 -2.62 4.13 -2.96
C HIS A 28 -3.20 4.76 -1.69
N LYS A 29 -4.28 5.53 -1.84
CA LYS A 29 -4.96 6.18 -0.70
C LYS A 29 -5.62 5.18 0.23
N HIS A 30 -6.18 4.11 -0.30
CA HIS A 30 -6.80 3.05 0.50
C HIS A 30 -5.75 2.29 1.33
N ILE A 31 -4.62 1.92 0.72
CA ILE A 31 -3.53 1.23 1.43
C ILE A 31 -3.02 2.07 2.61
N HIS A 32 -2.79 3.37 2.44
CA HIS A 32 -2.39 4.25 3.56
C HIS A 32 -3.50 4.51 4.59
N ARG A 33 -4.75 4.18 4.27
CA ARG A 33 -5.84 4.22 5.25
C ARG A 33 -5.79 3.01 6.17
N LEU A 34 -5.40 1.85 5.66
CA LEU A 34 -5.28 0.60 6.41
C LEU A 34 -3.95 0.54 7.16
N TYR A 35 -2.85 0.85 6.47
CA TYR A 35 -1.50 0.56 6.94
C TYR A 35 -0.63 1.81 7.02
N SER A 36 0.17 1.88 8.09
CA SER A 36 1.27 2.83 8.19
C SER A 36 2.42 2.45 7.25
N GLU A 37 3.29 3.41 6.93
CA GLU A 37 4.50 3.13 6.15
C GLU A 37 5.33 1.98 6.74
N ARG A 38 5.42 1.91 8.08
CA ARG A 38 6.16 0.85 8.77
C ARG A 38 5.55 -0.52 8.54
N GLU A 39 4.22 -0.64 8.66
CA GLU A 39 3.52 -1.91 8.42
C GLU A 39 3.69 -2.37 6.98
N LEU A 40 3.64 -1.43 6.02
CA LEU A 40 3.92 -1.74 4.62
C LEU A 40 5.34 -2.28 4.42
N ALA A 41 6.33 -1.64 5.03
CA ALA A 41 7.73 -2.08 4.97
C ALA A 41 7.97 -3.47 5.56
N ASP A 42 7.30 -3.76 6.66
CA ASP A 42 7.55 -4.95 7.47
C ASP A 42 6.73 -6.16 7.01
N ARG A 43 5.51 -5.95 6.47
CA ARG A 43 4.56 -7.02 6.13
C ARG A 43 4.12 -7.04 4.67
N PHE A 44 4.15 -5.90 3.97
CA PHE A 44 3.57 -5.76 2.63
C PHE A 44 4.56 -5.14 1.62
N ALA A 45 5.81 -5.63 1.64
CA ALA A 45 6.89 -5.10 0.81
C ALA A 45 6.85 -5.59 -0.66
N SER A 46 5.84 -6.36 -1.06
CA SER A 46 5.63 -6.83 -2.42
C SER A 46 4.15 -6.73 -2.83
N LEU A 47 3.87 -6.79 -4.14
CA LEU A 47 2.50 -6.77 -4.64
C LEU A 47 1.74 -8.02 -4.21
N GLU A 48 2.39 -9.18 -4.20
CA GLU A 48 1.82 -10.45 -3.76
C GLU A 48 1.43 -10.38 -2.28
N ALA A 49 2.27 -9.78 -1.45
CA ALA A 49 1.97 -9.58 -0.04
C ALA A 49 0.75 -8.66 0.14
N LEU A 50 0.69 -7.53 -0.59
CA LEU A 50 -0.49 -6.66 -0.59
C LEU A 50 -1.76 -7.38 -1.06
N MET A 51 -1.67 -8.14 -2.15
CA MET A 51 -2.80 -8.89 -2.69
C MET A 51 -3.17 -10.12 -1.85
N SER A 52 -2.35 -10.55 -0.90
CA SER A 52 -2.71 -11.61 0.05
C SER A 52 -3.59 -11.11 1.20
N ASP A 53 -3.76 -9.79 1.35
CA ASP A 53 -4.61 -9.19 2.37
C ASP A 53 -6.07 -9.10 1.92
N ASP A 54 -7.00 -9.60 2.74
CA ASP A 54 -8.42 -9.66 2.39
C ASP A 54 -9.06 -8.26 2.28
N ASP A 55 -8.65 -7.31 3.14
CA ASP A 55 -9.17 -5.93 3.09
C ASP A 55 -8.74 -5.21 1.80
N ILE A 56 -7.49 -5.41 1.37
CA ILE A 56 -7.00 -4.91 0.08
C ILE A 56 -7.76 -5.57 -1.08
N ARG A 57 -7.89 -6.91 -1.08
CA ARG A 57 -8.60 -7.63 -2.15
C ARG A 57 -10.04 -7.17 -2.28
N ALA A 58 -10.78 -7.11 -1.18
CA ALA A 58 -12.16 -6.64 -1.17
C ALA A 58 -12.30 -5.23 -1.75
N PHE A 59 -11.37 -4.32 -1.44
CA PHE A 59 -11.38 -2.98 -2.00
C PHE A 59 -11.09 -2.95 -3.50
N VAL A 60 -10.11 -3.74 -3.96
CA VAL A 60 -9.75 -3.82 -5.39
C VAL A 60 -10.91 -4.41 -6.19
N ASP A 61 -11.52 -5.49 -5.72
CA ASP A 61 -12.67 -6.14 -6.37
C ASP A 61 -13.86 -5.18 -6.46
N TRP A 62 -14.17 -4.49 -5.36
CA TRP A 62 -15.21 -3.46 -5.38
C TRP A 62 -14.87 -2.30 -6.32
N LEU A 63 -13.62 -1.84 -6.36
CA LEU A 63 -13.20 -0.73 -7.23
C LEU A 63 -13.26 -1.12 -8.70
N ALA A 64 -12.98 -2.39 -9.04
CA ALA A 64 -13.07 -2.91 -10.40
C ALA A 64 -14.51 -2.87 -10.96
N THR A 65 -15.53 -2.87 -10.10
CA THR A 65 -16.94 -2.72 -10.53
C THR A 65 -17.32 -1.29 -10.93
N LYS A 66 -16.40 -0.31 -10.83
CA LYS A 66 -16.68 1.11 -11.03
C LYS A 66 -16.24 1.58 -12.42
N PRO A 67 -16.91 2.59 -13.01
CA PRO A 67 -16.52 3.13 -14.30
C PRO A 67 -15.12 3.76 -14.24
N ALA A 68 -14.46 3.82 -15.40
CA ALA A 68 -13.16 4.46 -15.53
C ALA A 68 -13.21 5.92 -15.03
N GLY A 69 -12.19 6.33 -14.27
CA GLY A 69 -12.13 7.66 -13.66
C GLY A 69 -12.91 7.83 -12.36
N PHE A 70 -13.63 6.79 -11.89
CA PHE A 70 -14.27 6.82 -10.58
C PHE A 70 -13.25 7.04 -9.46
N LYS A 71 -13.54 8.00 -8.56
CA LYS A 71 -12.70 8.32 -7.41
C LYS A 71 -13.51 8.14 -6.12
N PRO A 72 -13.16 7.17 -5.26
CA PRO A 72 -13.83 6.97 -3.98
C PRO A 72 -13.71 8.21 -3.09
N LYS A 73 -14.84 8.63 -2.50
CA LYS A 73 -14.80 9.65 -1.44
C LYS A 73 -14.13 9.04 -0.21
N SER A 74 -13.10 9.70 0.31
CA SER A 74 -12.44 9.22 1.53
C SER A 74 -13.05 9.92 2.74
N PRO A 75 -13.66 9.19 3.69
CA PRO A 75 -14.18 9.80 4.89
C PRO A 75 -13.02 10.34 5.74
N VAL A 76 -13.20 11.53 6.29
CA VAL A 76 -12.22 12.21 7.14
C VAL A 76 -11.88 11.30 8.32
N ARG A 77 -10.59 10.96 8.51
CA ARG A 77 -10.14 10.24 9.70
C ARG A 77 -10.40 11.14 10.91
N LYS A 78 -11.31 10.74 11.82
CA LYS A 78 -11.31 11.31 13.17
C LYS A 78 -9.99 10.86 13.82
N ARG A 79 -9.10 11.80 14.14
CA ARG A 79 -7.91 11.50 14.95
C ARG A 79 -8.43 11.00 16.30
N ARG A 80 -8.12 9.75 16.63
CA ARG A 80 -8.36 9.19 17.96
C ARG A 80 -7.20 9.55 18.87
#